data_AF-A0A3B9XUC3-F1
#
_entry.id   AF-A0A3B9XUC3-F1
#
_cell.length_a   1.000
_cell.length_b   1.000
_cell.length_c   1.000
_cell.angle_alpha   90.00
_cell.angle_beta   90.00
_cell.angle_gamma   90.00
#
_symmetry.space_group_name_H-M   'P 1'
#
loop_
_entity.id
_entity.type
_entity.pdbx_description
1 polymer ?
#
loop_
_entity_poly.entity_id
_entity_poly.type
_entity_poly.pdbx_seq_one_letter_code
_entity_poly.pdbx_strand_id
1 'polypeptide(L)'
;ARKWRRLELEIHGDYFAGSAFGMVDAAYGPIFRYFDVMDPYLPLDVFEGCVLVQQWRRHLAARPSVQNAVAADYPEKLLRFLKQRNSHISGLIASEEMVA
;
A
#
# COMPACT_ATOMS: atom_id res chain seq x y z
N ALA A 1 10.30 -9.33 -2.24
CA ALA A 1 11.51 -8.51 -2.53
C ALA A 1 11.86 -8.31 -4.02
N ARG A 2 12.12 -9.36 -4.86
CA ARG A 2 12.67 -9.15 -6.23
C ARG A 2 11.80 -8.27 -7.14
N LYS A 3 10.48 -8.39 -7.06
CA LYS A 3 9.54 -7.59 -7.88
C LYS A 3 9.61 -6.10 -7.54
N TRP A 4 9.61 -5.74 -6.27
CA TRP A 4 9.73 -4.34 -5.81
C TRP A 4 11.08 -3.74 -6.17
N ARG A 5 12.17 -4.49 -6.02
CA ARG A 5 13.50 -4.05 -6.49
C ARG A 5 13.57 -3.80 -7.98
N ARG A 6 12.79 -4.52 -8.80
CA ARG A 6 12.70 -4.21 -10.23
C ARG A 6 11.91 -2.92 -10.47
N LEU A 7 10.82 -2.72 -9.75
CA LEU A 7 9.99 -1.52 -9.85
C LEU A 7 10.75 -0.26 -9.40
N GLU A 8 11.52 -0.37 -8.32
CA GLU A 8 12.40 0.67 -7.76
C GLU A 8 13.29 1.32 -8.82
N LEU A 9 13.85 0.52 -9.74
CA LEU A 9 14.78 1.00 -10.77
C LEU A 9 14.10 1.84 -11.86
N GLU A 10 12.77 1.77 -11.98
CA GLU A 10 11.97 2.44 -13.01
C GLU A 10 11.29 3.72 -12.49
N ILE A 11 11.53 4.10 -11.23
CA ILE A 11 10.95 5.31 -10.64
C ILE A 11 11.89 6.48 -10.91
N HIS A 12 11.37 7.51 -11.59
CA HIS A 12 12.17 8.64 -12.06
C HIS A 12 11.84 9.98 -11.40
N GLY A 13 11.04 10.00 -10.33
CA GLY A 13 10.70 11.21 -9.58
C GLY A 13 9.67 10.97 -8.47
N ASP A 14 8.95 12.03 -8.10
CA ASP A 14 7.87 11.98 -7.12
C ASP A 14 6.68 11.10 -7.57
N TYR A 15 6.51 11.00 -8.89
CA TYR A 15 5.62 10.06 -9.57
C TYR A 15 6.45 9.06 -10.38
N PHE A 16 5.83 7.96 -10.78
CA PHE A 16 6.50 6.83 -11.41
C PHE A 16 7.42 7.26 -12.57
N ALA A 17 6.89 8.06 -13.49
CA ALA A 17 7.61 8.50 -14.69
C ALA A 17 8.27 9.90 -14.56
N GLY A 18 8.37 10.46 -13.36
CA GLY A 18 8.96 11.79 -13.14
C GLY A 18 8.09 12.70 -12.28
N SER A 19 7.98 13.99 -12.64
CA SER A 19 7.27 15.00 -11.83
C SER A 19 5.76 15.09 -12.08
N ALA A 20 5.25 14.43 -13.12
CA ALA A 20 3.84 14.45 -13.48
C ALA A 20 3.13 13.15 -13.12
N PHE A 21 1.95 13.25 -12.50
CA PHE A 21 1.09 12.10 -12.22
C PHE A 21 0.56 11.49 -13.52
N GLY A 22 0.73 10.17 -13.67
CA GLY A 22 0.33 9.43 -14.85
C GLY A 22 -0.46 8.16 -14.55
N MET A 23 -0.63 7.33 -15.58
CA MET A 23 -1.47 6.13 -15.52
C MET A 23 -0.92 5.06 -14.57
N VAL A 24 0.41 4.93 -14.48
CA VAL A 24 1.03 3.97 -13.56
C VAL A 24 0.76 4.39 -12.11
N ASP A 25 0.86 5.69 -11.80
CA ASP A 25 0.50 6.22 -10.48
C ASP A 25 -0.95 5.95 -10.12
N ALA A 26 -1.87 6.17 -11.06
CA ALA A 26 -3.29 5.90 -10.88
C ALA A 26 -3.57 4.41 -10.62
N ALA A 27 -2.84 3.50 -11.28
CA ALA A 27 -2.96 2.06 -11.08
C ALA A 27 -2.38 1.60 -9.73
N TYR A 28 -1.27 2.20 -9.30
CA TYR A 28 -0.59 1.81 -8.07
C TYR A 28 -1.16 2.46 -6.80
N GLY A 29 -1.86 3.59 -6.89
CA GLY A 29 -2.53 4.21 -5.75
C GLY A 29 -3.43 3.23 -4.96
N PRO A 30 -4.37 2.52 -5.62
CA PRO A 30 -5.16 1.48 -4.97
C PRO A 30 -4.35 0.29 -4.46
N ILE A 31 -3.29 -0.12 -5.17
CA ILE A 31 -2.43 -1.23 -4.75
C ILE A 31 -1.74 -0.89 -3.43
N PHE A 32 -1.12 0.29 -3.34
CA PHE A 32 -0.46 0.73 -2.11
C PHE A 32 -1.43 0.92 -0.96
N ARG A 33 -2.67 1.38 -1.23
CA ARG A 33 -3.71 1.46 -0.20
C ARG A 33 -4.00 0.11 0.48
N TYR A 34 -3.92 -1.00 -0.25
CA TYR A 34 -4.05 -2.32 0.38
C TYR A 34 -2.90 -2.58 1.35
N PHE A 35 -1.66 -2.25 0.95
CA PHE A 35 -0.50 -2.40 1.83
C PHE A 35 -0.58 -1.45 3.03
N ASP A 36 -1.10 -0.23 2.90
CA ASP A 36 -1.34 0.67 4.05
C ASP A 36 -2.20 0.02 5.14
N VAL A 37 -3.19 -0.80 4.76
CA VAL A 37 -4.05 -1.53 5.70
C VAL A 37 -3.44 -2.84 6.18
N MET A 38 -2.67 -3.53 5.33
CA MET A 38 -2.11 -4.85 5.67
C MET A 38 -0.80 -4.76 6.45
N ASP A 39 0.06 -3.78 6.14
CA ASP A 39 1.43 -3.67 6.65
C ASP A 39 1.55 -3.80 8.18
N PRO A 40 0.64 -3.21 9.01
CA PRO A 40 0.72 -3.37 10.47
C PRO A 40 0.61 -4.82 10.96
N TYR A 41 0.05 -5.72 10.15
CA TYR A 41 -0.20 -7.12 10.50
C TYR A 41 0.77 -8.09 9.81
N LEU A 42 1.67 -7.59 8.96
CA LEU A 42 2.63 -8.43 8.25
C LEU A 42 3.88 -8.62 9.10
N PRO A 43 4.47 -9.83 9.13
CA PRO A 43 5.65 -10.12 9.93
C PRO A 43 6.94 -9.47 9.37
N LEU A 44 6.89 -8.90 8.16
CA LEU A 44 8.03 -8.33 7.46
C LEU A 44 7.58 -7.09 6.68
N ASP A 45 8.47 -6.09 6.58
CA ASP A 45 8.27 -4.96 5.68
C ASP A 45 8.43 -5.41 4.22
N VAL A 46 7.33 -5.37 3.47
CA VAL A 46 7.26 -5.79 2.06
C VAL A 46 8.17 -4.94 1.16
N PHE A 47 8.42 -3.69 1.55
CA PHE A 47 9.17 -2.69 0.80
C PHE A 47 10.56 -2.43 1.37
N GLU A 48 11.05 -3.29 2.26
CA GLU A 48 12.37 -3.17 2.85
C GLU A 48 13.45 -3.01 1.76
N GLY A 49 14.28 -1.98 1.91
CA GLY A 49 15.36 -1.64 0.97
C GLY A 49 14.91 -1.04 -0.37
N CYS A 50 13.62 -0.71 -0.55
CA CYS A 50 13.08 -0.04 -1.75
C CYS A 50 12.68 1.41 -1.42
N VAL A 51 13.67 2.29 -1.30
CA VAL A 51 13.50 3.66 -0.79
C VAL A 51 12.62 4.52 -1.72
N LEU A 52 12.80 4.43 -3.03
CA LEU A 52 12.02 5.16 -4.02
C LEU A 52 10.57 4.66 -4.07
N VAL A 53 10.32 3.35 -3.96
CA VAL A 53 8.96 2.82 -3.84
C VAL A 53 8.29 3.35 -2.58
N GLN A 54 8.98 3.41 -1.45
CA GLN A 54 8.43 3.96 -0.20
C GLN A 54 8.16 5.47 -0.31
N GLN A 55 9.02 6.24 -0.98
CA GLN A 55 8.80 7.67 -1.24
C GLN A 55 7.60 7.88 -2.16
N TRP A 56 7.56 7.16 -3.29
CA TRP A 56 6.48 7.21 -4.26
C TRP A 56 5.13 6.84 -3.63
N ARG A 57 5.08 5.76 -2.84
CA ARG A 57 3.88 5.37 -2.08
C ARG A 57 3.37 6.50 -1.20
N ARG A 58 4.25 7.15 -0.43
CA ARG A 58 3.87 8.29 0.42
C ARG A 58 3.38 9.48 -0.39
N HIS A 59 4.02 9.76 -1.52
CA HIS A 59 3.61 10.84 -2.41
C HIS A 59 2.22 10.57 -3.02
N LEU A 60 1.94 9.34 -3.45
CA LEU A 60 0.61 8.95 -3.94
C LEU A 60 -0.45 9.05 -2.83
N ALA A 61 -0.16 8.58 -1.62
CA ALA A 61 -1.09 8.63 -0.49
C ALA A 61 -1.47 10.07 -0.08
N ALA A 62 -0.58 11.04 -0.30
CA ALA A 62 -0.83 12.46 -0.03
C ALA A 62 -1.65 13.17 -1.12
N ARG A 63 -1.83 12.57 -2.30
CA ARG A 63 -2.48 13.23 -3.44
C ARG A 63 -4.00 13.28 -3.26
N PRO A 64 -4.67 14.44 -3.40
CA PRO A 64 -6.12 14.56 -3.22
C PRO A 64 -6.95 13.63 -4.11
N SER A 65 -6.55 13.44 -5.38
CA SER A 65 -7.27 12.55 -6.29
C SER A 65 -7.16 11.08 -5.88
N VAL A 66 -6.09 10.69 -5.19
CA VAL A 66 -5.92 9.33 -4.67
C VAL A 66 -6.76 9.17 -3.41
N GLN A 67 -6.71 10.12 -2.47
CA GLN A 67 -7.49 10.11 -1.24
C GLN A 67 -9.00 10.07 -1.50
N ASN A 68 -9.49 10.97 -2.38
CA ASN A 68 -10.91 11.13 -2.69
C ASN A 68 -11.46 10.04 -3.63
N ALA A 69 -10.63 9.10 -4.11
CA ALA A 69 -11.10 7.99 -4.95
C ALA A 69 -11.88 6.91 -4.17
N VAL A 70 -11.84 6.96 -2.84
CA VAL A 70 -12.58 6.05 -1.95
C VAL A 70 -13.25 6.84 -0.84
N ALA A 71 -14.24 6.24 -0.19
CA ALA A 71 -14.84 6.82 1.02
C ALA A 71 -13.81 6.90 2.15
N ALA A 72 -14.00 7.85 3.08
CA ALA A 72 -13.10 8.04 4.22
C ALA A 72 -13.00 6.79 5.12
N ASP A 73 -14.06 5.97 5.18
CA ASP A 73 -14.14 4.74 5.97
C ASP A 73 -13.66 3.48 5.20
N TYR A 74 -12.96 3.68 4.07
CA TYR A 74 -12.45 2.58 3.27
C TYR A 74 -11.43 1.71 4.01
N PRO A 75 -10.45 2.24 4.78
CA PRO A 75 -9.50 1.41 5.50
C PRO A 75 -10.18 0.40 6.45
N GLU A 76 -11.21 0.84 7.18
CA GLU A 76 -11.98 0.02 8.11
C GLU A 76 -12.81 -1.03 7.37
N LYS A 77 -13.42 -0.65 6.24
CA LYS A 77 -14.15 -1.58 5.37
C LYS A 77 -13.21 -2.65 4.80
N LEU A 78 -12.02 -2.26 4.36
CA LEU A 78 -11.03 -3.19 3.84
C LEU A 78 -10.52 -4.14 4.94
N LEU A 79 -10.22 -3.62 6.13
CA LEU A 79 -9.82 -4.45 7.27
C LEU A 79 -10.91 -5.48 7.63
N ARG A 80 -12.17 -5.04 7.71
CA ARG A 80 -13.33 -5.93 7.95
C ARG A 80 -13.44 -6.99 6.86
N PHE A 81 -13.30 -6.59 5.60
CA PHE A 81 -13.29 -7.52 4.48
C PHE A 81 -12.17 -8.56 4.64
N LEU A 82 -10.94 -8.14 4.91
CA LEU A 82 -9.80 -9.05 5.11
C LEU A 82 -10.02 -10.04 6.25
N LYS A 83 -10.60 -9.62 7.38
CA LYS A 83 -10.98 -10.52 8.49
C LYS A 83 -11.97 -11.60 8.05
N GLN A 84 -12.97 -11.24 7.25
CA GLN A 84 -14.02 -12.16 6.79
C GLN A 84 -13.57 -13.16 5.71
N ARG A 85 -12.36 -12.98 5.14
CA ARG A 85 -11.86 -13.83 4.05
C ARG A 85 -11.35 -15.20 4.49
N ASN A 86 -11.24 -15.48 5.80
CA ASN A 86 -10.72 -16.74 6.34
C ASN A 86 -9.40 -17.18 5.68
N SER A 87 -8.49 -16.22 5.53
CA SER A 87 -7.20 -16.37 4.85
C SER A 87 -6.04 -16.25 5.84
N HIS A 88 -4.81 -16.46 5.37
CA HIS A 88 -3.63 -16.32 6.23
C HIS A 88 -3.53 -14.93 6.89
N ILE A 89 -3.76 -13.85 6.14
CA ILE A 89 -3.76 -12.49 6.69
C ILE A 89 -4.91 -12.28 7.69
N SER A 90 -6.04 -12.95 7.52
CA SER A 90 -7.15 -12.92 8.49
C SER A 90 -6.70 -13.46 9.85
N GLY A 91 -5.90 -14.54 9.83
CA GLY A 91 -5.30 -15.10 11.04
C GLY A 91 -4.25 -14.19 11.68
N LEU A 92 -3.40 -13.54 10.87
CA LEU A 92 -2.41 -12.57 11.38
C LEU A 92 -3.08 -11.38 12.07
N ILE A 93 -4.13 -10.81 11.46
CA ILE A 93 -4.90 -9.72 12.05
C ILE A 93 -5.50 -10.13 13.40
N ALA A 94 -6.10 -11.33 13.48
CA ALA A 94 -6.69 -11.82 14.73
C ALA A 94 -5.63 -12.02 15.83
N SER A 95 -4.45 -12.53 15.48
CA SER A 95 -3.35 -12.69 16.43
C SER A 95 -2.83 -11.36 16.97
N GLU A 96 -2.66 -10.35 16.11
CA GLU A 96 -2.19 -9.02 16.53
C GLU A 96 -3.19 -8.34 17.47
N GLU A 97 -4.50 -8.43 17.18
CA GLU A 97 -5.55 -7.88 18.04
C GLU A 97 -5.69 -8.57 19.39
N MET A 98 -5.18 -9.80 19.55
CA MET A 98 -5.13 -10.49 20.84
C MET A 98 -3.94 -10.04 21.70
N VAL A 99 -2.93 -9.41 21.09
CA VAL A 99 -1.70 -8.97 21.75
C VAL A 99 -1.74 -7.47 22.08
N ALA A 100 -2.51 -6.68 21.31
CA ALA A 100 -2.76 -5.25 21.52
C ALA A 100 -3.75 -4.96 22.66
#